data_AF-A0A2R6C928-F1
#
_entry.id   AF-A0A2R6C928-F1
#
_cell.length_a   1.000
_cell.length_b   1.000
_cell.length_c   1.000
_cell.angle_alpha   90.00
_cell.angle_beta   90.00
_cell.angle_gamma   90.00
#
_symmetry.space_group_name_H-M   'P 1'
#
loop_
_entity.id
_entity.type
_entity.pdbx_description
1 polymer ?
#
loop_
_entity_poly.entity_id
_entity_poly.type
_entity_poly.pdbx_seq_one_letter_code
_entity_poly.pdbx_strand_id
1 'polypeptide(L)' 'MVYPPSRYSQILAGIFLSSSRPFKVTDRVNAGGQEGVVVDITSLFTVLDTDQARVYIPNNTVLTNVIKQYKQQKP' A
#
# COMPACT_ATOMS: atom_id res chain seq x y z
N MET A 1 -14.63 -1.41 33.09
CA MET A 1 -14.03 -2.54 32.34
C MET A 1 -13.78 -2.08 30.91
N VAL A 2 -12.56 -1.65 30.59
CA VAL A 2 -12.16 -1.18 29.25
C VAL A 2 -11.50 -2.35 28.55
N TYR A 3 -12.08 -2.84 27.45
CA TYR A 3 -11.46 -3.89 26.64
C TYR A 3 -10.15 -3.35 26.03
N PRO A 4 -9.00 -4.05 26.16
CA PRO A 4 -7.76 -3.60 25.54
C PRO A 4 -7.89 -3.75 24.00
N PRO A 5 -7.38 -2.78 23.20
CA PRO A 5 -7.36 -2.92 21.76
C PRO A 5 -6.52 -4.14 21.40
N SER A 6 -7.17 -5.12 20.77
CA SER A 6 -6.55 -6.38 20.43
C SER A 6 -5.65 -6.18 19.20
N ARG A 7 -4.43 -6.71 19.29
CA ARG A 7 -3.31 -6.52 18.35
C ARG A 7 -3.54 -7.26 17.01
N TYR A 8 -4.73 -7.81 16.79
CA TYR A 8 -5.09 -8.66 15.65
C TYR A 8 -5.33 -7.87 14.34
N SER A 9 -5.37 -6.54 14.40
CA SER A 9 -5.50 -5.70 13.21
C SER A 9 -4.27 -5.75 12.30
N GLN A 10 -3.09 -6.11 12.81
CA GLN A 10 -1.87 -6.15 11.99
C GLN A 10 -1.75 -7.39 11.10
N ILE A 11 -2.30 -8.54 11.53
CA ILE A 11 -2.17 -9.81 10.79
C ILE A 11 -3.19 -9.88 9.64
N LEU A 12 -4.40 -9.35 9.84
CA LEU A 12 -5.43 -9.32 8.80
C LEU A 12 -5.08 -8.39 7.63
N ALA A 13 -4.34 -7.30 7.90
CA ALA A 13 -3.84 -6.39 6.88
C ALA A 13 -2.93 -7.10 5.85
N GLY A 14 -2.02 -7.97 6.32
CA GLY A 14 -1.11 -8.73 5.45
C GLY A 14 -1.82 -9.75 4.55
N ILE A 15 -2.88 -10.39 5.05
CA ILE A 15 -3.64 -11.40 4.31
C ILE A 15 -4.58 -10.75 3.28
N PHE A 16 -5.19 -9.60 3.60
CA PHE A 16 -6.03 -8.86 2.66
C PHE A 16 -5.26 -8.34 1.44
N LEU A 17 -4.03 -7.83 1.62
CA LEU A 17 -3.16 -7.41 0.52
C LEU A 17 -2.88 -8.55 -0.48
N SER A 18 -2.79 -9.79 -0.02
CA SER A 18 -2.50 -10.93 -0.89
C SER A 18 -3.69 -11.36 -1.77
N SER A 19 -4.94 -11.13 -1.31
CA SER A 19 -6.15 -11.58 -2.03
C SER A 19 -6.84 -10.49 -2.84
N SER A 20 -6.81 -9.21 -2.43
CA SER A 20 -7.45 -8.12 -3.16
C SER A 20 -6.51 -7.36 -4.10
N ARG A 21 -5.18 -7.43 -3.87
CA ARG A 21 -4.09 -6.80 -4.65
C ARG A 21 -4.57 -5.60 -5.50
N PRO A 22 -4.95 -4.48 -4.86
CA PRO A 22 -5.52 -3.32 -5.56
C PRO A 22 -4.59 -2.70 -6.60
N PHE A 23 -3.30 -3.00 -6.51
CA PHE A 23 -2.25 -2.64 -7.46
C PHE A 23 -1.13 -3.70 -7.43
N LYS A 24 -0.29 -3.70 -8.45
CA LYS A 24 0.84 -4.61 -8.63
C LYS A 24 2.14 -3.81 -8.74
N VAL A 25 3.27 -4.50 -8.64
CA VAL A 25 4.58 -3.95 -9.00
C VAL A 25 4.50 -3.45 -10.46
N THR A 26 5.12 -2.30 -10.74
CA THR A 26 5.06 -1.49 -11.97
C THR A 26 3.85 -0.56 -12.12
N ASP A 27 2.83 -0.65 -11.25
CA ASP A 27 1.73 0.30 -11.29
C ASP A 27 2.15 1.67 -10.75
N ARG A 28 1.71 2.74 -11.42
CA ARG A 28 1.81 4.10 -10.88
C ARG A 28 0.61 4.36 -9.98
N VAL A 29 0.87 4.71 -8.73
CA VAL A 29 -0.14 4.93 -7.70
C VAL A 29 0.13 6.21 -6.91
N ASN A 30 -0.92 6.78 -6.33
CA ASN A 30 -0.81 7.75 -5.25
C ASN A 30 -1.33 7.09 -3.96
N ALA A 31 -0.43 6.86 -3.01
CA ALA A 31 -0.72 6.23 -1.74
C ALA A 31 -0.21 7.11 -0.60
N GLY A 32 -1.11 7.47 0.33
CA GLY A 32 -0.75 8.33 1.47
C GLY A 32 -0.26 9.72 1.07
N GLY A 33 -0.66 10.23 -0.10
CA GLY A 33 -0.22 11.53 -0.62
C GLY A 33 1.10 11.49 -1.39
N GLN A 34 1.78 10.34 -1.43
CA GLN A 34 3.00 10.13 -2.20
C GLN A 34 2.65 9.48 -3.54
N GLU A 35 3.04 10.11 -4.64
CA GLU A 35 2.88 9.55 -5.98
C GLU A 35 4.19 8.92 -6.46
N GLY A 36 4.10 7.70 -6.97
CA GLY A 36 5.25 6.99 -7.53
C GLY A 36 4.87 5.68 -8.21
N VAL A 37 5.88 4.98 -8.71
CA VAL A 37 5.74 3.64 -9.27
C VAL A 37 6.00 2.62 -8.18
N VAL A 38 5.12 1.64 -8.03
CA VAL A 38 5.33 0.52 -7.10
C VAL A 38 6.49 -0.32 -7.62
N VAL A 39 7.61 -0.33 -6.88
CA VAL A 39 8.79 -1.11 -7.26
C VAL A 39 8.92 -2.40 -6.46
N ASP A 40 8.32 -2.46 -5.26
CA ASP A 40 8.32 -3.68 -4.45
C ASP A 40 7.13 -3.71 -3.48
N ILE A 41 6.70 -4.92 -3.10
CA ILE A 41 5.66 -5.15 -2.10
C ILE A 41 6.15 -6.28 -1.18
N THR A 42 6.54 -5.90 0.03
CA THR A 42 6.98 -6.82 1.08
C THR A 42 5.85 -7.09 2.07
N SER A 43 6.08 -8.00 3.03
CA SER A 43 5.09 -8.29 4.08
C SER A 43 4.73 -7.08 4.96
N LEU A 44 5.65 -6.12 5.11
CA LEU A 44 5.47 -4.96 5.98
C LEU A 44 5.28 -3.64 5.22
N PHE A 45 5.90 -3.51 4.05
CA PHE A 45 5.94 -2.24 3.31
C PHE A 45 5.61 -2.42 1.83
N THR A 46 4.91 -1.42 1.29
CA THR A 46 4.84 -1.11 -0.13
C THR A 46 5.90 -0.08 -0.45
N VAL A 47 6.75 -0.37 -1.42
CA VAL A 47 7.86 0.48 -1.81
C VAL A 47 7.50 1.22 -3.10
N LEU A 48 7.44 2.54 -3.02
CA LEU A 48 7.29 3.40 -4.18
C LEU A 48 8.63 4.00 -4.58
N ASP A 49 8.90 4.04 -5.87
CA ASP A 49 9.95 4.86 -6.45
C ASP A 49 9.31 6.14 -6.97
N THR A 50 9.68 7.26 -6.38
CA THR A 50 9.24 8.59 -6.78
C THR A 50 10.40 9.32 -7.46
N ASP A 51 10.12 10.48 -8.07
CA ASP A 51 11.17 11.29 -8.69
C ASP A 51 12.22 11.80 -7.68
N GLN A 52 11.88 11.83 -6.39
CA GLN A 52 12.72 12.41 -5.35
C GLN A 52 13.39 11.36 -4.46
N ALA A 53 12.73 10.24 -4.18
CA ALA A 53 13.22 9.23 -3.27
C ALA A 53 12.47 7.90 -3.39
N ARG A 54 13.06 6.86 -2.79
CA ARG A 54 12.36 5.61 -2.51
C ARG A 54 11.55 5.75 -1.23
N VAL A 55 10.24 5.57 -1.32
CA VAL A 55 9.28 5.76 -0.23
C VAL A 55 8.79 4.41 0.26
N TYR A 56 8.93 4.16 1.57
CA TYR A 56 8.49 2.94 2.22
C TYR A 56 7.20 3.22 2.97
N ILE A 57 6.09 2.71 2.45
CA ILE A 57 4.77 2.91 3.03
C ILE A 57 4.39 1.65 3.80
N PRO A 58 4.14 1.73 5.13
CA PRO A 58 3.62 0.60 5.88
C PRO A 58 2.31 0.07 5.27
N ASN A 59 2.20 -1.24 5.16
CA ASN A 59 1.05 -1.90 4.53
C ASN A 59 -0.29 -1.58 5.21
N ASN A 60 -0.28 -1.37 6.53
CA ASN A 60 -1.48 -0.91 7.26
C ASN A 60 -1.90 0.51 6.83
N THR A 61 -0.96 1.42 6.58
CA THR A 61 -1.22 2.78 6.09
C THR A 61 -1.80 2.77 4.69
N VAL A 62 -1.34 1.87 3.82
CA VAL A 62 -1.92 1.67 2.48
C VAL A 62 -3.40 1.28 2.58
N LEU A 63 -3.74 0.36 3.50
CA LEU A 63 -5.10 -0.15 3.67
C LEU A 63 -6.07 0.84 4.34
N THR A 64 -5.57 1.72 5.19
CA THR A 64 -6.41 2.73 5.89
C THR A 64 -6.59 4.01 5.08
N ASN A 65 -5.88 4.18 3.97
CA ASN A 65 -5.93 5.37 3.14
C ASN A 65 -6.58 5.12 1.78
N VAL A 66 -7.04 6.20 1.15
CA VAL A 66 -7.48 6.16 -0.25
C VAL A 66 -6.27 5.95 -1.15
N ILE A 67 -6.33 4.90 -1.98
CA ILE A 67 -5.31 4.60 -2.99
C ILE A 67 -5.87 4.97 -4.36
N LYS A 68 -5.13 5.77 -5.12
CA LYS A 68 -5.46 6.05 -6.53
C LYS A 68 -4.47 5.30 -7.42
N GLN A 69 -4.96 4.37 -8.24
CA GLN A 69 -4.18 3.73 -9.28
C GLN A 69 -4.47 4.42 -10.62
N TYR A 70 -3.41 4.83 -11.33
CA TYR A 70 -3.56 5.43 -12.65
C TYR A 70 -3.63 4.32 -13.71
N LYS A 71 -4.65 4.34 -14.55
CA LYS A 71 -4.72 3.44 -15.71
C LYS A 71 -3.72 3.94 -16.76
N GLN A 72 -2.85 3.06 -17.25
CA GLN A 72 -2.17 3.33 -18.50
C GLN A 72 -3.26 3.47 -19.58
N GLN A 73 -3.45 4.69 -20.09
CA GLN A 73 -4.27 4.90 -21.27
C GLN A 73 -3.60 4.16 -22.42
N LYS A 74 -4.16 3.00 -22.78
CA LYS A 74 -3.87 2.40 -24.07
C LYS A 74 -4.48 3.33 -25.14
N PRO A 75 -3.70 3.71 -26.16
CA PRO A 75 -4.20 4.51 -27.29
C PRO A 75 -5.28 3.76 -28.08
#